data_AF-A3CVC3-F1
#
_entry.id   AF-A3CVC3-F1
#
_cell.length_a   1.000
_cell.length_b   1.000
_cell.length_c   1.000
_cell.angle_alpha   90.00
_cell.angle_beta   90.00
_cell.angle_gamma   90.00
#
_symmetry.space_group_name_H-M   'P 1'
#
loop_
_entity.id
_entity.type
_entity.pdbx_description
1 polymer ?
#
loop_
_entity_poly.entity_id
_entity_poly.type
_entity_poly.pdbx_seq_one_letter_code
_entity_poly.pdbx_strand_id
1 'polypeptide(L)'
;MRGIEGIEQTINGLETDAIEIERIVIGLLRTVELIHKPDPAGALFFAPSNQWSELSGQEQQKQRDALRKYQRWYTVAHRYVREYAPERVDEFNHCYFGDTQGNYGVIDYIKLERLQRSRNKSRIIDDFWRVFEIQRSILLSVSDVLGIERINLRELISSDFIDREIGEADCLCRMGHPRAAGVLAGVALERQLKTLCDRYGLEYQKKDAVEHLVQRLYENDCLDLTQLRTIRHLAEIREKCDHASDVTGDEVGELIERLREFMRQSFPTEPLQPQDTIA
;
A
#
# COMPACT_ATOMS: atom_id res chain seq x y z
N MET A 1 5.46 1.92 14.56
CA MET A 1 4.98 3.12 13.84
C MET A 1 6.12 3.93 13.21
N ARG A 2 7.14 4.41 13.95
CA ARG A 2 8.28 5.15 13.36
C ARG A 2 9.06 4.42 12.24
N GLY A 3 9.04 3.08 12.23
CA GLY A 3 9.69 2.29 11.19
C GLY A 3 9.01 2.41 9.81
N ILE A 4 7.68 2.39 9.77
CA ILE A 4 6.90 2.41 8.51
C ILE A 4 6.90 3.81 7.90
N GLU A 5 6.75 4.87 8.72
CA GLU A 5 6.90 6.26 8.24
C GLU A 5 8.28 6.50 7.61
N GLY A 6 9.33 5.87 8.14
CA GLY A 6 10.67 5.91 7.55
C GLY A 6 10.76 5.17 6.21
N ILE A 7 9.99 4.10 6.04
CA ILE A 7 9.92 3.34 4.77
C ILE A 7 9.17 4.15 3.72
N GLU A 8 7.99 4.70 4.04
CA GLU A 8 7.22 5.56 3.12
C GLU A 8 8.04 6.78 2.66
N GLN A 9 8.74 7.43 3.58
CA GLN A 9 9.67 8.52 3.25
C GLN A 9 10.79 8.07 2.31
N THR A 10 11.31 6.87 2.50
CA THR A 10 12.35 6.31 1.64
C THR A 10 11.82 6.00 0.25
N ILE A 11 10.62 5.41 0.13
CA ILE A 11 9.96 5.14 -1.15
C ILE A 11 9.71 6.44 -1.91
N ASN A 12 9.20 7.47 -1.24
CA ASN A 12 9.00 8.81 -1.84
C ASN A 12 10.32 9.44 -2.32
N GLY A 13 11.41 9.24 -1.56
CA GLY A 13 12.75 9.66 -1.97
C GLY A 13 13.23 8.93 -3.22
N LEU A 14 13.03 7.61 -3.29
CA LEU A 14 13.35 6.81 -4.48
C LEU A 14 12.53 7.22 -5.70
N GLU A 15 11.25 7.59 -5.52
CA GLU A 15 10.43 8.09 -6.63
C GLU A 15 10.94 9.44 -7.15
N THR A 16 11.39 10.33 -6.25
CA THR A 16 12.04 11.59 -6.64
C THR A 16 13.33 11.34 -7.45
N ASP A 17 14.16 10.39 -6.99
CA ASP A 17 15.36 9.98 -7.71
C ASP A 17 15.02 9.38 -9.09
N ALA A 18 13.94 8.58 -9.18
CA ALA A 18 13.47 7.99 -10.42
C ALA A 18 13.06 9.04 -11.45
N ILE A 19 12.28 10.05 -11.04
CA ILE A 19 11.88 11.18 -11.89
C ILE A 19 13.12 11.91 -12.44
N GLU A 20 14.15 12.09 -11.61
CA GLU A 20 15.39 12.74 -12.05
C GLU A 20 16.16 11.88 -13.07
N ILE A 21 16.27 10.57 -12.82
CA ILE A 21 16.89 9.61 -13.74
C ILE A 21 16.17 9.64 -15.09
N GLU A 22 14.83 9.54 -15.08
CA GLU A 22 14.00 9.58 -16.28
C GLU A 22 14.31 10.82 -17.12
N ARG A 23 14.29 12.00 -16.50
CA ARG A 23 14.57 13.27 -17.16
C ARG A 23 15.95 13.29 -17.82
N ILE A 24 16.98 12.78 -17.14
CA ILE A 24 18.35 12.75 -17.68
C ILE A 24 18.43 11.80 -18.88
N VAL A 25 17.86 10.60 -18.76
CA VAL A 25 17.92 9.56 -19.80
C VAL A 25 17.12 9.98 -21.03
N ILE A 26 15.91 10.50 -20.87
CA ILE A 26 15.12 11.07 -21.98
C ILE A 26 15.89 12.20 -22.66
N GLY A 27 16.58 13.05 -21.88
CA GLY A 27 17.46 14.08 -22.41
C GLY A 27 18.54 13.51 -23.34
N LEU A 28 19.24 12.45 -22.90
CA LEU A 28 20.26 11.76 -23.70
C LEU A 28 19.68 11.12 -24.97
N LEU A 29 18.57 10.38 -24.85
CA LEU A 29 17.91 9.72 -25.98
C LEU A 29 17.46 10.72 -27.06
N ARG A 30 17.12 11.96 -26.65
CA ARG A 30 16.81 13.05 -27.57
C ARG A 30 18.04 13.62 -28.26
N THR A 31 19.12 13.89 -27.51
CA THR A 31 20.29 14.61 -28.05
C THR A 31 21.22 13.71 -28.86
N VAL A 32 21.53 12.51 -28.37
CA VAL A 32 22.53 11.64 -28.99
C VAL A 32 22.07 11.19 -30.36
N GLU A 33 22.92 11.31 -31.39
CA GLU A 33 22.54 10.92 -32.74
C GLU A 33 22.48 9.40 -32.90
N LEU A 34 21.54 8.94 -33.73
CA LEU A 34 21.40 7.54 -34.12
C LEU A 34 21.93 7.38 -35.54
N ILE A 35 23.00 6.62 -35.69
CA ILE A 35 23.69 6.34 -36.96
C ILE A 35 23.33 4.95 -37.46
N HIS A 36 23.22 4.80 -38.78
CA HIS A 36 22.98 3.51 -39.40
C HIS A 36 24.32 2.77 -39.57
N LYS A 37 24.39 1.55 -39.05
CA LYS A 37 25.50 0.63 -39.25
C LYS A 37 25.10 -0.35 -40.34
N PRO A 38 25.70 -0.30 -41.55
CA PRO A 38 25.35 -1.21 -42.62
C PRO A 38 25.67 -2.65 -42.21
N ASP A 39 24.79 -3.56 -42.61
CA ASP A 39 24.97 -4.99 -42.39
C ASP A 39 26.24 -5.50 -43.09
N PRO A 40 26.99 -6.45 -42.48
CA PRO A 40 28.05 -7.16 -43.18
C PRO A 40 27.49 -7.81 -44.46
N ALA A 41 28.28 -7.81 -45.53
CA ALA A 41 27.85 -8.42 -46.80
C ALA A 41 27.40 -9.87 -46.58
N GLY A 42 26.10 -10.14 -46.80
CA GLY A 42 25.48 -11.47 -46.63
C GLY A 42 24.59 -11.67 -45.40
N ALA A 43 24.41 -10.67 -44.53
CA ALA A 43 23.51 -10.78 -43.38
C ALA A 43 22.02 -10.61 -43.77
N LEU A 44 21.14 -11.35 -43.08
CA LEU A 44 19.68 -11.29 -43.23
C LEU A 44 19.11 -9.96 -42.72
N PHE A 45 18.18 -9.36 -43.49
CA PHE A 45 17.52 -8.04 -43.28
C PHE A 45 16.69 -7.86 -41.99
N PHE A 46 16.86 -8.71 -40.97
CA PHE A 46 16.05 -8.71 -39.74
C PHE A 46 16.84 -8.30 -38.48
N ALA A 47 18.12 -7.97 -38.62
CA ALA A 47 18.96 -7.54 -37.50
C ALA A 47 18.78 -6.04 -37.20
N PRO A 48 18.87 -5.61 -35.92
CA PRO A 48 18.89 -4.19 -35.60
C PRO A 48 20.16 -3.55 -36.18
N SER A 49 20.00 -2.51 -37.00
CA SER A 49 21.09 -1.93 -37.80
C SER A 49 21.42 -0.48 -37.42
N ASN A 50 20.85 0.04 -36.34
CA ASN A 50 21.09 1.43 -35.92
C ASN A 50 21.81 1.43 -34.58
N GLN A 51 22.85 2.24 -34.45
CA GLN A 51 23.61 2.40 -33.20
C GLN A 51 23.64 3.87 -32.79
N TRP A 52 23.84 4.11 -31.50
CA TRP A 52 24.09 5.46 -31.04
C TRP A 52 25.49 5.92 -31.48
N SER A 53 25.60 7.21 -31.80
CA SER A 53 26.86 7.87 -32.14
C SER A 53 27.81 7.93 -30.94
N GLU A 54 29.07 8.25 -31.20
CA GLU A 54 30.02 8.50 -30.13
C GLU A 54 29.57 9.70 -29.28
N LEU A 55 29.48 9.48 -27.98
CA LEU A 55 29.02 10.48 -27.03
C LEU A 55 30.09 11.58 -26.86
N SER A 56 29.66 12.84 -26.91
CA SER A 56 30.49 13.98 -26.52
C SER A 56 30.88 13.90 -25.04
N GLY A 57 31.93 14.63 -24.62
CA GLY A 57 32.37 14.62 -23.22
C GLY A 57 31.26 15.00 -22.21
N GLN A 58 30.35 15.91 -22.59
CA GLN A 58 29.20 16.30 -21.77
C GLN A 58 28.15 15.17 -21.70
N GLU A 59 27.87 14.50 -22.82
CA GLU A 59 26.92 13.39 -22.88
C GLU A 59 27.44 12.18 -22.11
N GLN A 60 28.72 11.85 -22.23
CA GLN A 60 29.36 10.80 -21.44
C GLN A 60 29.24 11.08 -19.93
N GLN A 61 29.41 12.34 -19.51
CA GLN A 61 29.26 12.70 -18.10
C GLN A 61 27.81 12.50 -17.63
N LYS A 62 26.83 13.03 -18.38
CA LYS A 62 25.40 12.83 -18.09
C LYS A 62 25.02 11.35 -18.04
N GLN A 63 25.55 10.55 -18.96
CA GLN A 63 25.34 9.12 -19.01
C GLN A 63 25.90 8.41 -17.77
N ARG A 64 27.15 8.73 -17.38
CA ARG A 64 27.76 8.17 -16.16
C ARG A 64 26.97 8.53 -14.91
N ASP A 65 26.47 9.76 -14.84
CA ASP A 65 25.66 10.22 -13.71
C ASP A 65 24.31 9.51 -13.66
N ALA A 66 23.61 9.38 -14.80
CA ALA A 66 22.37 8.62 -14.91
C ALA A 66 22.57 7.15 -14.50
N LEU A 67 23.64 6.52 -15.00
CA LEU A 67 24.00 5.14 -14.69
C LEU A 67 24.24 4.96 -13.19
N ARG A 68 25.03 5.84 -12.56
CA ARG A 68 25.29 5.76 -11.12
C ARG A 68 24.02 5.95 -10.30
N LYS A 69 23.17 6.92 -10.66
CA LYS A 69 21.89 7.16 -9.99
C LYS A 69 20.98 5.94 -10.10
N TYR A 70 20.80 5.41 -11.32
CA TYR A 70 19.96 4.25 -11.55
C TYR A 70 20.46 3.00 -10.81
N GLN A 71 21.76 2.71 -10.80
CA GLN A 71 22.28 1.55 -10.06
C GLN A 71 22.04 1.65 -8.55
N ARG A 72 22.21 2.85 -7.97
CA ARG A 72 21.92 3.08 -6.55
C ARG A 72 20.43 2.94 -6.27
N TRP A 73 19.60 3.57 -7.10
CA TRP A 73 18.15 3.49 -7.02
C TRP A 73 17.68 2.04 -7.08
N TYR A 74 18.08 1.30 -8.12
CA TYR A 74 17.67 -0.09 -8.33
C TYR A 74 18.08 -0.99 -7.15
N THR A 75 19.28 -0.82 -6.62
CA THR A 75 19.76 -1.62 -5.48
C THR A 75 18.89 -1.44 -4.24
N VAL A 76 18.46 -0.20 -3.97
CA VAL A 76 17.62 0.10 -2.81
C VAL A 76 16.18 -0.32 -3.08
N ALA A 77 15.61 0.06 -4.23
CA ALA A 77 14.27 -0.31 -4.65
C ALA A 77 14.05 -1.84 -4.65
N HIS A 78 15.00 -2.60 -5.21
CA HIS A 78 14.97 -4.06 -5.21
C HIS A 78 14.89 -4.65 -3.79
N ARG A 79 15.56 -4.04 -2.80
CA ARG A 79 15.48 -4.54 -1.41
C ARG A 79 14.06 -4.41 -0.86
N TYR A 80 13.43 -3.26 -1.09
CA TYR A 80 12.05 -3.01 -0.66
C TYR A 80 11.07 -3.92 -1.38
N VAL A 81 11.16 -4.04 -2.70
CA VAL A 81 10.29 -4.94 -3.49
C VAL A 81 10.46 -6.37 -3.02
N ARG A 82 11.69 -6.84 -2.76
CA ARG A 82 11.91 -8.20 -2.27
C ARG A 82 11.35 -8.45 -0.86
N GLU A 83 11.37 -7.45 -0.01
CA GLU A 83 10.92 -7.58 1.37
C GLU A 83 9.39 -7.52 1.48
N TYR A 84 8.74 -6.66 0.70
CA TYR A 84 7.33 -6.34 0.86
C TYR A 84 6.43 -6.72 -0.33
N ALA A 85 6.99 -7.00 -1.51
CA ALA A 85 6.26 -7.46 -2.70
C ALA A 85 7.03 -8.60 -3.40
N PRO A 86 7.36 -9.70 -2.69
CA PRO A 86 8.21 -10.77 -3.20
C PRO A 86 7.68 -11.41 -4.50
N GLU A 87 6.36 -11.45 -4.67
CA GLU A 87 5.68 -11.95 -5.87
C GLU A 87 5.91 -11.08 -7.12
N ARG A 88 6.35 -9.83 -6.96
CA ARG A 88 6.66 -8.90 -8.06
C ARG A 88 8.15 -8.76 -8.36
N VAL A 89 9.02 -9.43 -7.59
CA VAL A 89 10.49 -9.33 -7.75
C VAL A 89 10.95 -9.76 -9.13
N ASP A 90 10.40 -10.85 -9.65
CA ASP A 90 10.80 -11.35 -10.96
C ASP A 90 10.46 -10.33 -12.05
N GLU A 91 9.24 -9.79 -12.06
CA GLU A 91 8.84 -8.74 -12.98
C GLU A 91 9.73 -7.49 -12.87
N PHE A 92 10.02 -7.05 -11.65
CA PHE A 92 10.92 -5.93 -11.39
C PHE A 92 12.33 -6.17 -11.97
N ASN A 93 12.83 -7.39 -11.89
CA ASN A 93 14.14 -7.78 -12.43
C ASN A 93 14.15 -7.89 -13.95
N HIS A 94 13.07 -8.36 -14.57
CA HIS A 94 12.93 -8.39 -16.03
C HIS A 94 13.00 -7.00 -16.66
N CYS A 95 12.59 -5.95 -15.93
CA CYS A 95 12.73 -4.57 -16.40
C CYS A 95 14.17 -4.02 -16.30
N TYR A 96 15.06 -4.61 -15.49
CA TYR A 96 16.42 -4.10 -15.29
C TYR A 96 17.27 -4.23 -16.56
N PHE A 97 17.34 -5.43 -17.12
CA PHE A 97 18.15 -5.78 -18.29
C PHE A 97 17.31 -6.52 -19.32
N GLY A 98 17.58 -6.27 -20.59
CA GLY A 98 16.84 -6.89 -21.68
C GLY A 98 17.07 -8.39 -21.81
N ASP A 99 16.13 -9.08 -22.45
CA ASP A 99 16.22 -10.52 -22.66
C ASP A 99 16.91 -10.88 -24.00
N THR A 100 17.12 -12.19 -24.19
CA THR A 100 17.65 -12.75 -25.43
C THR A 100 16.67 -12.66 -26.61
N GLN A 101 15.40 -12.32 -26.37
CA GLN A 101 14.36 -12.18 -27.39
C GLN A 101 14.34 -10.79 -28.04
N GLY A 102 15.15 -9.87 -27.53
CA GLY A 102 15.32 -8.54 -28.09
C GLY A 102 14.52 -7.46 -27.37
N ASN A 103 13.92 -7.77 -26.20
CA ASN A 103 13.35 -6.77 -25.31
C ASN A 103 14.47 -6.01 -24.62
N TYR A 104 14.23 -4.73 -24.31
CA TYR A 104 15.19 -3.83 -23.69
C TYR A 104 14.84 -3.62 -22.22
N GLY A 105 15.85 -3.66 -21.35
CA GLY A 105 15.72 -3.22 -19.97
C GLY A 105 16.08 -1.74 -19.83
N VAL A 106 15.76 -1.14 -18.68
CA VAL A 106 16.10 0.26 -18.37
C VAL A 106 17.61 0.51 -18.54
N ILE A 107 18.46 -0.43 -18.10
CA ILE A 107 19.91 -0.27 -18.18
C ILE A 107 20.42 -0.21 -19.63
N ASP A 108 19.75 -0.87 -20.57
CA ASP A 108 20.14 -0.89 -21.98
C ASP A 108 19.99 0.49 -22.61
N TYR A 109 18.93 1.20 -22.24
CA TYR A 109 18.67 2.58 -22.68
C TYR A 109 19.64 3.58 -22.04
N ILE A 110 20.10 3.34 -20.82
CA ILE A 110 21.11 4.19 -20.17
C ILE A 110 22.48 3.99 -20.80
N LYS A 111 22.84 2.74 -21.11
CA LYS A 111 24.15 2.40 -21.68
C LYS A 111 24.32 2.83 -23.13
N LEU A 112 23.22 2.92 -23.90
CA LEU A 112 23.26 3.28 -25.32
C LEU A 112 24.17 2.34 -26.16
N GLU A 113 24.38 1.11 -25.69
CA GLU A 113 25.29 0.12 -26.32
C GLU A 113 24.55 -0.84 -27.27
N ARG A 114 23.25 -1.07 -27.05
CA ARG A 114 22.46 -2.01 -27.86
C ARG A 114 21.93 -1.38 -29.14
N LEU A 115 21.97 -2.18 -30.22
CA LEU A 115 21.54 -1.80 -31.56
C LEU A 115 20.02 -1.65 -31.66
N GLN A 116 19.56 -0.48 -32.10
CA GLN A 116 18.16 -0.12 -32.24
C GLN A 116 17.57 -0.61 -33.58
N ARG A 117 16.37 -1.19 -33.51
CA ARG A 117 15.60 -1.59 -34.71
C ARG A 117 15.02 -0.40 -35.46
N SER A 118 14.76 0.71 -34.76
CA SER A 118 14.19 1.92 -35.32
C SER A 118 15.11 3.12 -35.09
N ARG A 119 15.01 4.14 -35.96
CA ARG A 119 15.59 5.47 -35.74
C ARG A 119 14.57 6.45 -35.16
N ASN A 120 13.32 6.01 -34.96
CA ASN A 120 12.29 6.83 -34.34
C ASN A 120 12.58 7.00 -32.85
N LYS A 121 13.22 8.12 -32.49
CA LYS A 121 13.59 8.45 -31.11
C LYS A 121 12.39 8.54 -30.18
N SER A 122 11.23 9.04 -30.66
CA SER A 122 10.02 9.10 -29.83
C SER A 122 9.60 7.71 -29.38
N ARG A 123 9.58 6.73 -30.31
CA ARG A 123 9.27 5.33 -29.97
C ARG A 123 10.27 4.74 -28.97
N ILE A 124 11.56 4.99 -29.14
CA ILE A 124 12.60 4.51 -28.21
C ILE A 124 12.41 5.11 -26.81
N ILE A 125 12.06 6.39 -26.74
CA ILE A 125 11.77 7.09 -25.48
C ILE A 125 10.53 6.49 -24.82
N ASP A 126 9.47 6.22 -25.59
CA ASP A 126 8.24 5.60 -25.07
C ASP A 126 8.50 4.18 -24.55
N ASP A 127 9.35 3.41 -25.24
CA ASP A 127 9.74 2.06 -24.83
C ASP A 127 10.59 2.08 -23.53
N PHE A 128 11.53 3.02 -23.40
CA PHE A 128 12.27 3.27 -22.15
C PHE A 128 11.32 3.64 -21.01
N TRP A 129 10.46 4.64 -21.24
CA TRP A 129 9.54 5.15 -20.24
C TRP A 129 8.64 4.02 -19.73
N ARG A 130 8.06 3.21 -20.62
CA ARG A 130 7.20 2.09 -20.25
C ARG A 130 7.89 1.09 -19.32
N VAL A 131 9.11 0.66 -19.65
CA VAL A 131 9.83 -0.33 -18.85
C VAL A 131 10.23 0.23 -17.49
N PHE A 132 10.62 1.51 -17.43
CA PHE A 132 10.97 2.14 -16.16
C PHE A 132 9.74 2.43 -15.29
N GLU A 133 8.62 2.82 -15.91
CA GLU A 133 7.35 3.06 -15.25
C GLU A 133 6.80 1.79 -14.58
N ILE A 134 7.00 0.62 -15.19
CA ILE A 134 6.68 -0.67 -14.55
C ILE A 134 7.48 -0.85 -13.26
N GLN A 135 8.80 -0.63 -13.27
CA GLN A 135 9.61 -0.74 -12.04
C GLN A 135 9.17 0.25 -10.96
N ARG A 136 8.87 1.49 -11.35
CA ARG A 136 8.39 2.53 -10.43
C ARG A 136 7.03 2.16 -9.85
N SER A 137 6.10 1.70 -10.67
CA SER A 137 4.78 1.26 -10.23
C SER A 137 4.85 0.10 -9.23
N ILE A 138 5.71 -0.89 -9.48
CA ILE A 138 5.96 -1.99 -8.55
C ILE A 138 6.53 -1.46 -7.22
N LEU A 139 7.50 -0.54 -7.27
CA LEU A 139 8.03 0.07 -6.06
C LEU A 139 6.97 0.87 -5.29
N LEU A 140 6.13 1.64 -5.97
CA LEU A 140 5.08 2.43 -5.34
C LEU A 140 4.02 1.55 -4.67
N SER A 141 3.68 0.39 -5.26
CA SER A 141 2.74 -0.56 -4.64
C SER A 141 3.21 -1.13 -3.30
N VAL A 142 4.51 -1.05 -2.98
CA VAL A 142 5.02 -1.44 -1.66
C VAL A 142 4.37 -0.60 -0.55
N SER A 143 4.11 0.69 -0.80
CA SER A 143 3.45 1.56 0.18
C SER A 143 2.02 1.08 0.47
N ASP A 144 1.29 0.63 -0.55
CA ASP A 144 -0.06 0.13 -0.41
C ASP A 144 -0.09 -1.17 0.39
N VAL A 145 0.82 -2.11 0.09
CA VAL A 145 0.96 -3.36 0.84
C VAL A 145 1.25 -3.10 2.31
N LEU A 146 2.19 -2.18 2.61
CA LEU A 146 2.50 -1.77 3.98
C LEU A 146 1.29 -1.15 4.70
N GLY A 147 0.48 -0.38 3.97
CA GLY A 147 -0.79 0.17 4.47
C GLY A 147 -1.75 -0.92 4.91
N ILE A 148 -1.91 -1.95 4.09
CA ILE A 148 -2.81 -3.08 4.36
C ILE A 148 -2.29 -3.93 5.53
N GLU A 149 -1.00 -4.26 5.55
CA GLU A 149 -0.39 -4.99 6.67
C GLU A 149 -0.55 -4.25 8.00
N ARG A 150 -0.44 -2.92 7.99
CA ARG A 150 -0.65 -2.08 9.17
C ARG A 150 -2.09 -2.16 9.68
N ILE A 151 -3.07 -2.15 8.78
CA ILE A 151 -4.49 -2.29 9.14
C ILE A 151 -4.70 -3.69 9.75
N ASN A 152 -4.27 -4.75 9.05
CA ASN A 152 -4.39 -6.14 9.53
C ASN A 152 -3.77 -6.33 10.92
N LEU A 153 -2.56 -5.80 11.15
CA LEU A 153 -1.90 -5.87 12.45
C LEU A 153 -2.68 -5.12 13.54
N ARG A 154 -3.21 -3.94 13.21
CA ARG A 154 -4.04 -3.18 14.17
C ARG A 154 -5.30 -3.95 14.52
N GLU A 155 -5.97 -4.54 13.54
CA GLU A 155 -7.18 -5.33 13.77
C GLU A 155 -6.93 -6.53 14.66
N LEU A 156 -5.85 -7.27 14.40
CA LEU A 156 -5.45 -8.41 15.23
C LEU A 156 -5.24 -7.98 16.69
N ILE A 157 -4.47 -6.91 16.91
CA ILE A 157 -4.22 -6.38 18.25
C ILE A 157 -5.53 -5.88 18.89
N SER A 158 -6.35 -5.15 18.15
CA SER A 158 -7.65 -4.66 18.63
C SER A 158 -8.54 -5.82 19.06
N SER A 159 -8.68 -6.87 18.26
CA SER A 159 -9.49 -8.05 18.58
C SER A 159 -9.07 -8.67 19.91
N ASP A 160 -7.76 -8.90 20.09
CA ASP A 160 -7.20 -9.46 21.33
C ASP A 160 -7.55 -8.61 22.57
N PHE A 161 -7.51 -7.28 22.45
CA PHE A 161 -7.88 -6.39 23.55
C PHE A 161 -9.39 -6.37 23.80
N ILE A 162 -10.20 -6.32 22.74
CA ILE A 162 -11.66 -6.29 22.86
C ILE A 162 -12.17 -7.59 23.48
N ASP A 163 -11.66 -8.75 23.09
CA ASP A 163 -12.02 -10.05 23.68
C ASP A 163 -11.73 -10.10 25.19
N ARG A 164 -10.58 -9.55 25.62
CA ARG A 164 -10.23 -9.44 27.05
C ARG A 164 -11.18 -8.51 27.79
N GLU A 165 -11.48 -7.34 27.23
CA GLU A 165 -12.40 -6.37 27.86
C GLU A 165 -13.82 -6.93 27.98
N ILE A 166 -14.30 -7.67 26.99
CA ILE A 166 -15.60 -8.36 27.05
C ILE A 166 -15.58 -9.45 28.14
N GLY A 167 -14.50 -10.24 28.24
CA GLY A 167 -14.36 -11.25 29.28
C GLY A 167 -14.32 -10.66 30.69
N GLU A 168 -13.59 -9.57 30.87
CA GLU A 168 -13.53 -8.84 32.15
C GLU A 168 -14.86 -8.17 32.49
N ALA A 169 -15.57 -7.61 31.50
CA ALA A 169 -16.90 -7.03 31.69
C ALA A 169 -17.91 -8.09 32.15
N ASP A 170 -17.90 -9.29 31.55
CA ASP A 170 -18.74 -10.42 31.96
C ASP A 170 -18.45 -10.83 33.42
N CYS A 171 -17.17 -10.90 33.79
CA CYS A 171 -16.76 -11.19 35.17
C CYS A 171 -17.30 -10.14 36.16
N LEU A 172 -17.11 -8.85 35.87
CA LEU A 172 -17.60 -7.76 36.70
C LEU A 172 -19.14 -7.78 36.84
N CYS A 173 -19.85 -8.07 35.75
CA CYS A 173 -21.30 -8.17 35.76
C CYS A 173 -21.78 -9.29 36.69
N ARG A 174 -21.16 -10.47 36.61
CA ARG A 174 -21.45 -11.62 37.49
C ARG A 174 -21.09 -11.38 38.96
N MET A 175 -20.11 -10.53 39.23
CA MET A 175 -19.74 -10.12 40.59
C MET A 175 -20.67 -9.06 41.19
N GLY A 176 -21.71 -8.63 40.48
CA GLY A 176 -22.65 -7.61 40.96
C GLY A 176 -22.15 -6.18 40.76
N HIS A 177 -21.26 -5.95 39.79
CA HIS A 177 -20.76 -4.63 39.41
C HIS A 177 -21.20 -4.24 37.98
N PRO A 178 -22.51 -4.16 37.69
CA PRO A 178 -23.03 -3.96 36.34
C PRO A 178 -22.58 -2.62 35.74
N ARG A 179 -22.47 -1.56 36.54
CA ARG A 179 -22.02 -0.26 36.05
C ARG A 179 -20.57 -0.32 35.53
N ALA A 180 -19.66 -0.93 36.28
CA ALA A 180 -18.27 -1.08 35.86
C ALA A 180 -18.14 -1.98 34.62
N ALA A 181 -18.93 -3.06 34.57
CA ALA A 181 -19.02 -3.94 33.41
C ALA A 181 -19.49 -3.20 32.15
N GLY A 182 -20.56 -2.40 32.25
CA GLY A 182 -21.09 -1.65 31.12
C GLY A 182 -20.16 -0.57 30.59
N VAL A 183 -19.41 0.11 31.47
CA VAL A 183 -18.36 1.05 31.06
C VAL A 183 -17.26 0.33 30.27
N LEU A 184 -16.80 -0.82 30.76
CA LEU A 184 -15.75 -1.61 30.10
C LEU A 184 -16.22 -2.18 28.75
N ALA A 185 -17.45 -2.71 28.68
CA ALA A 185 -18.06 -3.14 27.43
C ALA A 185 -18.24 -1.97 26.44
N GLY A 186 -18.51 -0.76 26.93
CA GLY A 186 -18.54 0.45 26.11
C GLY A 186 -17.20 0.81 25.48
N VAL A 187 -16.10 0.64 26.22
CA VAL A 187 -14.73 0.84 25.69
C VAL A 187 -14.42 -0.18 24.59
N ALA A 188 -14.80 -1.44 24.82
CA ALA A 188 -14.67 -2.52 23.84
C ALA A 188 -15.44 -2.22 22.55
N LEU A 189 -16.70 -1.74 22.67
CA LEU A 189 -17.51 -1.31 21.54
C LEU A 189 -16.89 -0.14 20.77
N GLU A 190 -16.41 0.89 21.47
CA GLU A 190 -15.76 2.04 20.84
C GLU A 190 -14.49 1.62 20.07
N ARG A 191 -13.68 0.72 20.65
CA ARG A 191 -12.50 0.19 19.96
C ARG A 191 -12.89 -0.61 18.72
N GLN A 192 -13.95 -1.41 18.79
CA GLN A 192 -14.46 -2.16 17.63
C GLN A 192 -14.83 -1.23 16.48
N LEU A 193 -15.59 -0.17 16.77
CA LEU A 193 -16.03 0.78 15.74
C LEU A 193 -14.87 1.56 15.12
N LYS A 194 -13.90 2.00 15.94
CA LYS A 194 -12.68 2.65 15.44
C LYS A 194 -11.86 1.72 14.55
N THR A 195 -11.78 0.43 14.92
CA THR A 195 -11.09 -0.59 14.13
C THR A 195 -11.79 -0.82 12.79
N LEU A 196 -13.13 -0.82 12.76
CA LEU A 196 -13.88 -0.85 11.50
C LEU A 196 -13.67 0.42 10.67
N CYS A 197 -13.63 1.61 11.28
CA CYS A 197 -13.29 2.83 10.54
C CYS A 197 -11.89 2.74 9.90
N ASP A 198 -10.88 2.25 10.64
CA ASP A 198 -9.53 2.04 10.10
C ASP A 198 -9.56 1.06 8.90
N ARG A 199 -10.32 -0.03 9.00
CA ARG A 199 -10.49 -1.04 7.94
C ARG A 199 -11.01 -0.44 6.64
N TYR A 200 -12.05 0.39 6.74
CA TYR A 200 -12.71 1.00 5.59
C TYR A 200 -12.05 2.34 5.16
N GLY A 201 -10.92 2.71 5.76
CA GLY A 201 -10.22 3.95 5.44
C GLY A 201 -11.00 5.22 5.83
N LEU A 202 -11.91 5.13 6.80
CA LEU A 202 -12.74 6.25 7.25
C LEU A 202 -12.03 7.05 8.34
N GLU A 203 -11.87 8.36 8.13
CA GLU A 203 -11.27 9.24 9.13
C GLU A 203 -12.17 9.40 10.37
N TYR A 204 -11.54 9.48 11.55
CA TYR A 204 -12.22 9.77 12.81
C TYR A 204 -11.31 10.47 13.82
N GLN A 205 -11.90 11.23 14.74
CA GLN A 205 -11.16 11.84 15.84
C GLN A 205 -11.08 10.90 17.03
N LYS A 206 -10.01 11.00 17.83
CA LYS A 206 -9.85 10.17 19.03
C LYS A 206 -11.01 10.31 20.04
N LYS A 207 -11.68 11.47 20.05
CA LYS A 207 -12.80 11.80 20.93
C LYS A 207 -14.17 11.65 20.27
N ASP A 208 -14.24 11.11 19.06
CA ASP A 208 -15.53 10.85 18.41
C ASP A 208 -16.34 9.88 19.27
N ALA A 209 -17.59 10.27 19.56
CA ALA A 209 -18.52 9.44 20.29
C ALA A 209 -18.93 8.21 19.46
N VAL A 210 -19.37 7.15 20.15
CA VAL A 210 -19.89 5.92 19.51
C VAL A 210 -20.92 6.24 18.43
N GLU A 211 -21.87 7.15 18.71
CA GLU A 211 -22.90 7.55 17.75
C GLU A 211 -22.33 8.13 16.45
N HIS A 212 -21.28 8.96 16.53
CA HIS A 212 -20.64 9.55 15.36
C HIS A 212 -19.93 8.49 14.52
N LEU A 213 -19.24 7.54 15.17
CA LEU A 213 -18.55 6.45 14.49
C LEU A 213 -19.53 5.53 13.75
N VAL A 214 -20.63 5.16 14.41
CA VAL A 214 -21.65 4.28 13.85
C VAL A 214 -22.37 4.95 12.68
N GLN A 215 -22.77 6.22 12.84
CA GLN A 215 -23.42 6.95 11.77
C GLN A 215 -22.50 7.06 10.54
N ARG A 216 -21.22 7.34 10.75
CA ARG A 216 -20.22 7.39 9.66
C ARG A 216 -20.07 6.04 8.95
N LEU A 217 -19.99 4.95 9.70
CA LEU A 217 -19.91 3.60 9.13
C LEU A 217 -21.17 3.25 8.32
N TYR A 218 -22.34 3.63 8.81
CA TYR A 218 -23.61 3.41 8.10
C TYR A 218 -23.72 4.26 6.82
N GLU A 219 -23.34 5.54 6.87
CA GLU A 219 -23.38 6.45 5.72
C GLU A 219 -22.43 6.03 4.57
N ASN A 220 -21.42 5.21 4.87
CA ASN A 220 -20.48 4.66 3.90
C ASN A 220 -20.78 3.17 3.58
N ASP A 221 -22.02 2.72 3.82
CA ASP A 221 -22.49 1.36 3.51
C ASP A 221 -21.67 0.23 4.17
N CYS A 222 -20.93 0.53 5.25
CA CYS A 222 -20.12 -0.45 5.99
C CYS A 222 -20.94 -1.21 7.05
N LEU A 223 -22.11 -0.67 7.43
CA LEU A 223 -23.05 -1.29 8.34
C LEU A 223 -24.45 -1.29 7.74
N ASP A 224 -25.21 -2.34 7.99
CA ASP A 224 -26.63 -2.37 7.64
C ASP A 224 -27.51 -1.69 8.71
N LEU A 225 -28.80 -1.50 8.40
CA LEU A 225 -29.76 -0.86 9.29
C LEU A 225 -29.98 -1.65 10.60
N THR A 226 -29.83 -2.97 10.58
CA THR A 226 -29.97 -3.85 11.74
C THR A 226 -28.78 -3.68 12.69
N GLN A 227 -27.56 -3.66 12.14
CA GLN A 227 -26.32 -3.41 12.87
C GLN A 227 -26.33 -2.00 13.46
N LEU A 228 -26.72 -0.98 12.68
CA LEU A 228 -26.89 0.40 13.15
C LEU A 228 -27.80 0.46 14.39
N ARG A 229 -29.00 -0.13 14.30
CA ARG A 229 -29.97 -0.15 15.42
C ARG A 229 -29.42 -0.90 16.63
N THR A 230 -28.77 -2.04 16.40
CA THR A 230 -28.16 -2.83 17.46
C THR A 230 -27.11 -2.01 18.20
N ILE A 231 -26.17 -1.40 17.49
CA ILE A 231 -25.07 -0.66 18.11
C ILE A 231 -25.58 0.59 18.84
N ARG A 232 -26.56 1.30 18.28
CA ARG A 232 -27.23 2.43 18.97
C ARG A 232 -27.82 2.02 20.31
N HIS A 233 -28.54 0.90 20.35
CA HIS A 233 -29.06 0.35 21.59
C HIS A 233 -27.94 0.01 22.59
N LEU A 234 -26.81 -0.54 22.12
CA LEU A 234 -25.65 -0.78 22.98
C LEU A 234 -25.05 0.52 23.53
N ALA A 235 -24.99 1.57 22.71
CA ALA A 235 -24.50 2.88 23.10
C ALA A 235 -25.39 3.53 24.17
N GLU A 236 -26.71 3.39 24.06
CA GLU A 236 -27.66 3.86 25.07
C GLU A 236 -27.47 3.15 26.43
N ILE A 237 -27.24 1.82 26.43
CA ILE A 237 -26.95 1.07 27.67
C ILE A 237 -25.63 1.55 28.30
N ARG A 238 -24.58 1.75 27.49
CA ARG A 238 -23.30 2.32 27.95
C ARG A 238 -23.53 3.70 28.58
N GLU A 239 -24.29 4.57 27.93
CA GLU A 239 -24.57 5.93 28.42
C GLU A 239 -25.28 5.90 29.78
N LYS A 240 -26.24 4.98 29.99
CA LYS A 240 -26.84 4.75 31.30
C LYS A 240 -25.81 4.36 32.37
N CYS A 241 -24.76 3.63 32.01
CA CYS A 241 -23.70 3.22 32.93
C CYS A 241 -22.78 4.39 33.33
N ASP A 242 -22.55 5.35 32.43
CA ASP A 242 -21.74 6.54 32.71
C ASP A 242 -22.47 7.60 33.57
N HIS A 243 -23.79 7.50 33.68
CA HIS A 243 -24.62 8.43 34.43
C HIS A 243 -25.18 7.81 35.73
N ALA A 244 -25.72 8.67 36.61
CA ALA A 244 -26.31 8.26 37.90
C ALA A 244 -27.70 7.60 37.74
N SER A 245 -27.93 6.94 36.62
CA SER A 245 -29.17 6.23 36.30
C SER A 245 -29.14 4.81 36.87
N ASP A 246 -30.32 4.24 37.16
CA ASP A 246 -30.43 2.83 37.52
C ASP A 246 -30.12 1.97 36.29
N VAL A 247 -29.16 1.06 36.43
CA VAL A 247 -28.76 0.08 35.43
C VAL A 247 -28.85 -1.30 36.05
N THR A 248 -29.57 -2.20 35.38
CA THR A 248 -29.74 -3.57 35.84
C THR A 248 -28.62 -4.48 35.33
N GLY A 249 -28.34 -5.57 36.05
CA GLY A 249 -27.40 -6.60 35.60
C GLY A 249 -27.82 -7.25 34.29
N ASP A 250 -29.14 -7.39 34.06
CA ASP A 250 -29.69 -8.00 32.86
C ASP A 250 -29.45 -7.11 31.62
N GLU A 251 -29.66 -5.80 31.72
CA GLU A 251 -29.35 -4.84 30.64
C GLU A 251 -27.87 -4.89 30.24
N VAL A 252 -26.97 -4.97 31.23
CA VAL A 252 -25.52 -5.02 30.96
C VAL A 252 -25.10 -6.39 30.43
N GLY A 253 -25.73 -7.46 30.91
CA GLY A 253 -25.56 -8.80 30.34
C GLY A 253 -25.94 -8.83 28.86
N GLU A 254 -27.07 -8.21 28.49
CA GLU A 254 -27.49 -8.06 27.09
C GLU A 254 -26.46 -7.28 26.27
N LEU A 255 -25.93 -6.18 26.81
CA LEU A 255 -24.87 -5.39 26.16
C LEU A 255 -23.64 -6.25 25.83
N ILE A 256 -23.17 -7.04 26.79
CA ILE A 256 -21.98 -7.89 26.66
C ILE A 256 -22.22 -9.00 25.62
N GLU A 257 -23.36 -9.69 25.69
CA GLU A 257 -23.67 -10.77 24.75
C GLU A 257 -23.83 -10.26 23.32
N ARG A 258 -24.58 -9.17 23.11
CA ARG A 258 -24.76 -8.59 21.77
C ARG A 258 -23.47 -8.02 21.19
N LEU A 259 -22.61 -7.44 22.03
CA LEU A 259 -21.29 -7.00 21.58
C LEU A 259 -20.43 -8.18 21.12
N ARG A 260 -20.48 -9.31 21.84
CA ARG A 260 -19.77 -10.54 21.46
C ARG A 260 -20.29 -11.12 20.14
N GLU A 261 -21.60 -11.08 19.92
CA GLU A 261 -22.21 -11.47 18.65
C GLU A 261 -21.80 -10.54 17.51
N PHE A 262 -21.83 -9.23 17.74
CA PHE A 262 -21.39 -8.22 16.77
C PHE A 262 -19.94 -8.45 16.36
N MET A 263 -19.02 -8.61 17.30
CA MET A 263 -17.60 -8.93 16.99
C MET A 263 -17.44 -10.14 16.08
N ARG A 264 -18.20 -11.21 16.33
CA ARG A 264 -18.15 -12.43 15.52
C ARG A 264 -18.67 -12.21 14.09
N GLN A 265 -19.56 -11.24 13.89
CA GLN A 265 -20.13 -10.90 12.59
C GLN A 265 -19.31 -9.83 11.83
N SER A 266 -18.62 -8.94 12.55
CA SER A 266 -17.97 -7.76 11.97
C SER A 266 -16.58 -7.99 11.41
N PHE A 267 -15.86 -9.02 11.87
CA PHE A 267 -14.56 -9.36 11.29
C PHE A 267 -14.71 -10.51 10.29
N PRO A 268 -14.39 -10.31 9.01
CA PRO A 268 -14.22 -11.45 8.12
C PRO A 268 -13.06 -12.31 8.64
N THR A 269 -13.21 -13.61 8.47
CA THR A 269 -12.24 -14.62 8.91
C THR A 269 -10.89 -14.49 8.20
N GLU A 270 -10.82 -13.71 7.12
CA GLU A 270 -9.63 -13.49 6.30
C GLU A 270 -9.10 -12.05 6.43
N PRO A 271 -7.77 -11.88 6.56
CA PRO A 271 -7.13 -10.57 6.58
C PRO A 271 -7.27 -9.88 5.22
N LEU A 272 -7.30 -8.55 5.20
CA LEU A 272 -7.32 -7.77 3.96
C LEU A 272 -6.15 -8.19 3.08
N GLN A 273 -6.44 -8.51 1.82
CA GLN A 273 -5.46 -8.84 0.82
C GLN A 273 -5.14 -7.61 -0.05
N PRO A 274 -3.92 -7.51 -0.62
CA PRO A 274 -3.56 -6.45 -1.57
C PRO A 274 -4.51 -6.27 -2.75
N GLN A 275 -5.20 -7.33 -3.14
CA GLN A 275 -6.19 -7.34 -4.23
C GLN A 275 -7.55 -6.73 -3.84
N ASP A 276 -7.83 -6.56 -2.54
CA ASP A 276 -9.11 -6.04 -2.03
C ASP A 276 -9.21 -4.51 -2.11
N THR A 277 -8.10 -3.84 -2.48
CA THR A 277 -7.98 -2.37 -2.53
C THR A 277 -8.00 -1.82 -3.96
N ILE A 278 -8.17 -2.67 -4.98
CA ILE A 278 -8.31 -2.24 -6.37
C ILE A 278 -9.78 -1.87 -6.64
N ALA A 279 -10.19 -0.69 -6.18
CA ALA A 279 -11.43 -0.02 -6.58
C ALA A 279 -11.23 1.50 -6.62
#